data_AF-A0A3R6PK09-F1
#
_entry.id   AF-A0A3R6PK09-F1
#
_cell.length_a   1.000
_cell.length_b   1.000
_cell.length_c   1.000
_cell.angle_alpha   90.00
_cell.angle_beta   90.00
_cell.angle_gamma   90.00
#
_symmetry.space_group_name_H-M   'P 1'
#
loop_
_entity.id
_entity.type
_entity.pdbx_description
1 polymer ?
#
loop_
_entity_poly.entity_id
_entity_poly.type
_entity_poly.pdbx_seq_one_letter_code
_entity_poly.pdbx_strand_id
1 'polypeptide(L)'
;MVQTVCCRCLTLRACHSYNDYVRGQEWHIPLLDIDRSAKILMRKDAGFKKRLALNALTMTDVERLFMEVTYGIIELELFEGY
;
A
#
# COMPACT_ATOMS: atom_id res chain seq x y z
N MET A 1 20.37 11.61 -10.24
CA MET A 1 20.75 12.13 -8.90
C MET A 1 19.96 11.32 -7.89
N VAL A 2 20.62 10.43 -7.12
CA VAL A 2 19.95 9.61 -6.10
C VAL A 2 20.00 10.40 -4.79
N GLN A 3 18.84 10.81 -4.28
CA GLN A 3 18.73 11.46 -2.98
C GLN A 3 18.37 10.41 -1.93
N THR A 4 19.23 10.25 -0.93
CA THR A 4 18.91 9.44 0.24
C THR A 4 17.99 10.25 1.15
N VAL A 5 16.71 9.90 1.18
CA VAL A 5 15.72 10.52 2.06
C VAL A 5 15.55 9.62 3.28
N CYS A 6 15.99 10.08 4.46
CA CYS A 6 15.63 9.43 5.72
C CYS A 6 14.14 9.69 5.98
N CYS A 7 13.30 8.68 5.73
CA CYS A 7 11.88 8.74 5.98
C CYS A 7 11.41 7.47 6.67
N ARG A 8 10.28 7.57 7.38
CA ARG A 8 9.59 6.38 7.88
C ARG A 8 9.01 5.63 6.68
N CYS A 9 9.25 4.33 6.64
CA CYS A 9 8.73 3.45 5.61
C CYS A 9 7.86 2.37 6.24
N LEU A 10 6.83 1.97 5.51
CA LEU A 10 6.15 0.70 5.74
C LEU A 10 6.86 -0.36 4.91
N THR A 11 7.26 -1.46 5.55
CA THR A 11 7.92 -2.57 4.86
C THR A 11 6.88 -3.63 4.50
N LEU A 12 6.75 -3.91 3.20
CA LEU A 12 6.06 -5.09 2.71
C LEU A 12 7.07 -6.21 2.53
N ARG A 13 6.70 -7.42 2.94
CA ARG A 13 7.54 -8.62 2.76
C ARG A 13 6.72 -9.71 2.07
N ALA A 14 7.28 -10.32 1.04
CA ALA A 14 6.69 -11.51 0.42
C ALA A 14 6.80 -12.71 1.38
N CYS A 15 5.68 -13.17 1.92
CA CYS A 15 5.64 -14.32 2.82
C CYS A 15 5.77 -15.66 2.08
N HIS A 16 5.30 -15.70 0.82
CA HIS A 16 5.32 -16.85 -0.07
C HIS A 16 5.90 -16.44 -1.42
N SER A 17 6.55 -17.38 -2.10
CA SER A 17 6.98 -17.15 -3.49
C SER A 17 5.77 -17.31 -4.41
N TYR A 18 5.53 -16.34 -5.28
CA TYR A 18 4.45 -16.37 -6.26
C TYR A 18 4.85 -15.55 -7.48
N ASN A 19 4.80 -16.15 -8.67
CA ASN A 19 5.34 -15.57 -9.91
C ASN A 19 6.76 -15.00 -9.71
N ASP A 20 6.98 -13.72 -10.01
CA ASP A 20 8.26 -13.03 -9.90
C ASP A 20 8.60 -12.59 -8.46
N TYR A 21 7.70 -12.78 -7.51
CA TYR A 21 7.93 -12.44 -6.11
C TYR A 21 8.62 -13.58 -5.38
N VAL A 22 9.85 -13.33 -4.93
CA VAL A 22 10.62 -14.31 -4.15
C VAL A 22 10.28 -14.17 -2.68
N ARG A 23 10.03 -15.30 -1.98
CA ARG A 23 9.84 -15.31 -0.53
C ARG A 23 10.98 -14.58 0.18
N GLY A 24 10.62 -13.65 1.07
CA GLY A 24 11.56 -12.82 1.82
C GLY A 24 11.98 -11.53 1.11
N GLN A 25 11.57 -11.31 -0.15
CA GLN A 25 11.74 -10.03 -0.82
C GLN A 25 10.99 -8.94 -0.06
N GLU A 26 11.63 -7.78 0.08
CA GLU A 26 11.10 -6.64 0.81
C GLU A 26 10.98 -5.41 -0.08
N TRP A 27 9.93 -4.64 0.16
CA TRP A 27 9.74 -3.31 -0.41
C TRP A 27 9.54 -2.32 0.71
N HIS A 28 10.35 -1.26 0.71
CA HIS A 28 10.22 -0.16 1.65
C HIS A 28 9.45 0.97 0.98
N ILE A 29 8.21 1.18 1.41
CA ILE A 29 7.32 2.19 0.85
C ILE A 29 7.32 3.40 1.80
N PRO A 30 7.79 4.58 1.35
CA PRO A 30 7.78 5.78 2.17
C PRO A 30 6.35 6.14 2.62
N LEU A 31 6.17 6.48 3.90
CA LEU A 31 4.85 6.92 4.41
C LEU A 31 4.33 8.15 3.66
N LEU A 32 5.22 9.01 3.16
CA LEU A 32 4.85 10.18 2.36
C LEU A 32 4.14 9.79 1.06
N ASP A 33 4.58 8.70 0.42
CA ASP A 33 3.96 8.22 -0.81
C ASP A 33 2.61 7.57 -0.51
N ILE A 34 2.49 6.86 0.62
CA ILE A 34 1.21 6.33 1.10
C ILE A 34 0.22 7.48 1.34
N ASP A 35 0.63 8.55 2.01
CA ASP A 35 -0.21 9.73 2.25
C ASP A 35 -0.63 10.41 0.95
N ARG A 36 0.28 10.47 -0.05
CA ARG A 36 -0.02 11.02 -1.37
C ARG A 36 -1.06 10.16 -2.09
N SER A 37 -0.87 8.85 -2.12
CA SER A 37 -1.81 7.91 -2.76
C SER A 37 -3.17 7.91 -2.07
N ALA A 38 -3.21 7.99 -0.75
CA ALA A 38 -4.47 8.15 0.00
C ALA A 38 -5.21 9.43 -0.41
N LYS A 39 -4.51 10.56 -0.57
CA LYS A 39 -5.14 11.81 -1.06
C LYS A 39 -5.69 11.69 -2.47
N ILE A 40 -5.03 10.92 -3.34
CA ILE A 40 -5.53 10.63 -4.70
C ILE A 40 -6.81 9.81 -4.60
N LEU A 41 -6.83 8.74 -3.80
CA LEU A 41 -8.01 7.91 -3.60
C LEU A 41 -9.18 8.68 -2.98
N MET A 42 -8.92 9.54 -1.99
CA MET A 42 -9.94 10.40 -1.37
C MET A 42 -10.61 11.37 -2.36
N ARG A 43 -9.92 11.75 -3.45
CA ARG A 43 -10.49 12.59 -4.52
C ARG A 43 -11.35 11.77 -5.48
N LYS A 44 -11.01 10.50 -5.71
CA LYS A 44 -11.71 9.58 -6.60
C LYS A 44 -12.94 8.95 -5.93
N ASP A 45 -12.86 8.65 -4.63
CA ASP A 45 -13.90 7.95 -3.85
C ASP A 45 -14.18 8.66 -2.51
N ALA A 46 -15.35 9.30 -2.42
CA ALA A 46 -15.82 9.94 -1.20
C ALA A 46 -16.12 8.94 -0.07
N GLY A 47 -16.49 7.70 -0.41
CA GLY A 47 -16.68 6.59 0.51
C GLY A 47 -15.36 6.17 1.15
N PHE A 48 -14.30 6.03 0.35
CA PHE A 48 -12.94 5.78 0.85
C PHE A 48 -12.52 6.85 1.86
N LYS A 49 -12.75 8.14 1.54
CA LYS A 49 -12.46 9.24 2.46
C LYS A 49 -13.20 9.10 3.79
N LYS A 50 -14.48 8.72 3.78
CA LYS A 50 -15.27 8.52 5.00
C LYS A 50 -14.74 7.33 5.81
N ARG A 51 -14.43 6.21 5.15
CA ARG A 51 -13.88 5.01 5.79
C ARG A 51 -12.51 5.28 6.43
N LEU A 52 -11.64 5.98 5.72
CA LEU A 52 -10.33 6.40 6.24
C LEU A 52 -10.48 7.26 7.50
N ALA A 53 -11.37 8.27 7.48
CA ALA A 53 -11.60 9.15 8.63
C ALA A 53 -12.15 8.43 9.87
N LEU A 54 -12.86 7.31 9.67
CA LEU A 54 -13.42 6.48 10.73
C LEU A 54 -12.52 5.30 11.13
N ASN A 55 -11.30 5.20 10.58
CA ASN A 55 -10.42 4.03 10.73
C ASN A 55 -11.13 2.70 10.37
N ALA A 56 -11.99 2.73 9.37
CA ALA A 56 -12.82 1.62 8.92
C ALA A 56 -12.50 1.23 7.47
N LEU A 57 -11.21 1.26 7.10
CA LEU A 57 -10.76 0.81 5.78
C LEU A 57 -11.07 -0.67 5.61
N THR A 58 -11.62 -1.04 4.46
CA THR A 58 -11.81 -2.45 4.08
C THR A 58 -10.50 -3.02 3.51
N MET A 59 -10.43 -4.35 3.37
CA MET A 59 -9.29 -4.98 2.67
C MET A 59 -9.11 -4.41 1.26
N THR A 60 -10.20 -4.28 0.50
CA THR A 60 -10.19 -3.70 -0.84
C THR A 60 -9.68 -2.25 -0.86
N ASP A 61 -9.95 -1.46 0.18
CA ASP A 61 -9.40 -0.10 0.29
C ASP A 61 -7.87 -0.13 0.45
N VAL A 62 -7.36 -1.07 1.25
CA VAL A 62 -5.92 -1.26 1.49
C VAL A 62 -5.23 -1.77 0.22
N GLU A 63 -5.79 -2.78 -0.45
CA GLU A 63 -5.27 -3.31 -1.72
C GLU A 63 -5.18 -2.21 -2.77
N ARG A 64 -6.24 -1.40 -2.92
CA ARG A 64 -6.25 -0.25 -3.83
C ARG A 64 -5.21 0.81 -3.47
N LEU A 65 -5.01 1.08 -2.18
CA LEU A 65 -4.00 2.02 -1.72
C LEU A 65 -2.60 1.54 -2.10
N PHE A 66 -2.31 0.26 -1.91
CA PHE A 66 -1.00 -0.30 -2.24
C PHE A 66 -0.79 -0.47 -3.75
N MET A 67 -1.84 -0.75 -4.50
CA MET A 67 -1.79 -0.71 -5.96
C MET A 67 -1.47 0.72 -6.46
N GLU A 68 -2.08 1.76 -5.89
CA GLU A 68 -1.78 3.16 -6.27
C GLU A 68 -0.35 3.58 -5.84
N VAL A 69 0.09 3.27 -4.61
CA VAL A 69 1.42 3.68 -4.12
C VAL A 69 2.57 2.95 -4.82
N THR A 70 2.34 1.73 -5.30
CA THR A 70 3.36 0.94 -6.00
C THR A 70 3.25 1.06 -7.52
N TYR A 71 2.40 1.96 -8.03
CA TYR A 71 2.15 2.12 -9.46
C TYR A 71 1.70 0.83 -10.16
N GLY A 72 0.97 -0.02 -9.43
CA GLY A 72 0.49 -1.33 -9.90
C GLY A 72 1.56 -2.42 -9.90
N ILE A 73 2.75 -2.16 -9.34
CA ILE A 73 3.80 -3.17 -9.25
C ILE A 73 3.41 -4.24 -8.23
N ILE A 74 2.85 -3.88 -7.08
CA ILE A 74 2.48 -4.84 -6.04
C ILE A 74 0.96 -4.93 -5.95
N GLU A 75 0.43 -6.12 -6.21
CA GLU A 75 -0.95 -6.47 -5.92
C GLU A 75 -0.97 -7.23 -4.59
N LEU A 76 -1.61 -6.63 -3.59
CA LEU A 76 -1.79 -7.29 -2.30
C LEU A 76 -3.00 -8.21 -2.40
N GLU A 77 -2.84 -9.43 -1.90
CA GLU A 77 -3.95 -10.33 -1.62
C GLU A 77 -4.10 -10.42 -0.10
N LEU A 78 -5.05 -9.67 0.45
CA LEU A 78 -5.36 -9.73 1.88
C LEU A 78 -6.44 -10.79 2.11
N PHE A 79 -6.16 -11.73 3.00
CA PHE A 79 -7.12 -12.77 3.38
C PHE A 79 -7.57 -12.56 4.83
N GLU A 80 -8.89 -12.56 5.09
CA GLU A 80 -9.44 -12.65 6.45
C GLU A 80 -9.29 -14.09 6.95
N GLY A 81 -8.09 -14.48 7.40
CA GLY A 81 -7.88 -15.84 7.86
C GLY A 81 -6.53 -16.10 8.52
N TYR A 82 -6.57 -16.12 9.85
CA TYR A 82 -5.86 -17.11 10.67
C TYR A 82 -6.84 -17.62 11.73
#